data_AF-A0A9P3NL54-F1
#
_entry.id   AF-A0A9P3NL54-F1
#
_cell.length_a   1.000
_cell.length_b   1.000
_cell.length_c   1.000
_cell.angle_alpha   90.00
_cell.angle_beta   90.00
_cell.angle_gamma   90.00
#
_symmetry.space_group_name_H-M   'P 1'
#
loop_
_entity.id
_entity.type
_entity.pdbx_description
1 polymer ?
#
loop_
_entity_poly.entity_id
_entity_poly.type
_entity_poly.pdbx_seq_one_letter_code
_entity_poly.pdbx_strand_id
1 'polypeptide(L)'
;MASAGDRSPRVSSSPLRRVPGSPLLRPFLLAAACVACLLLSPDRLPVTRASPQVPWDSFKPPCGAPLSDPPPGGFKLWSDPSTWPGGVVPGLGGAKRANATIPCGQAVLLNVPAVVLTTLTIRGMLKIEDTPSRPLVAVNASFVIVEGQLLVGSSARHFSQKAVFTLTPNPNGRNNYLYTANAPADASNPRNFGHKAFVVVGGQVRLHGMPGGSSTPSWCRLAASARAGDRSIVVDQDVSAWPKGFHVGLSATDFYADEVDAAAIADVSPLPGGKSRITLTRPLAYNHFGEFVPDGFGGTIDERGSVVLLNRTVVIRGEDERAPTQWEGGHFMVFFTRAAQMIEGVEFAQMGQQGQLGRYNIHFHLCGNQAGRSVVRKNVMHDSKQRCVVVHATFNLTVEENVAFNTRGHCFMVEEGGEQGNSFIRNVGIWTRPAVVKISPEETDDEPSTFWISNANNNYIGNVAAGSEDTGFWLELRDGVRGLSLQWPLINKLIPLSYHRVGTFKGNVAHSSGNGFRNYPGGSIRVIMRPHWMRTRTIGIILCG
;
A
#
# COMPACT_ATOMS: atom_id res chain seq x y z
N MET A 1 -17.22 47.90 -35.40
CA MET A 1 -18.03 49.13 -35.51
C MET A 1 -18.71 49.32 -34.15
N ALA A 2 -18.08 50.07 -33.24
CA ALA A 2 -18.42 51.45 -32.82
C ALA A 2 -19.44 51.43 -31.65
N SER A 3 -19.35 52.17 -30.54
CA SER A 3 -18.35 53.10 -29.97
C SER A 3 -18.78 53.51 -28.54
N ALA A 4 -17.80 53.76 -27.67
CA ALA A 4 -17.70 54.84 -26.65
C ALA A 4 -18.61 54.89 -25.40
N GLY A 5 -17.98 55.18 -24.24
CA GLY A 5 -18.65 55.75 -23.06
C GLY A 5 -17.90 55.62 -21.73
N ASP A 6 -16.86 56.44 -21.54
CA ASP A 6 -16.03 56.60 -20.32
C ASP A 6 -16.75 57.41 -19.20
N ARG A 7 -16.48 57.11 -17.91
CA ARG A 7 -16.27 58.07 -16.80
C ARG A 7 -16.13 57.41 -15.43
N SER A 8 -14.96 57.63 -14.82
CA SER A 8 -14.64 57.54 -13.38
C SER A 8 -15.34 58.61 -12.52
N PRO A 9 -15.23 58.52 -11.18
CA PRO A 9 -14.65 59.66 -10.45
C PRO A 9 -13.57 59.29 -9.42
N ARG A 10 -12.60 60.21 -9.28
CA ARG A 10 -11.61 60.34 -8.19
C ARG A 10 -12.24 61.06 -6.98
N VAL A 11 -11.60 61.03 -5.80
CA VAL A 11 -11.05 62.21 -5.05
C VAL A 11 -10.73 61.91 -3.56
N SER A 12 -9.44 62.14 -3.22
CA SER A 12 -8.79 62.71 -2.00
C SER A 12 -9.01 62.07 -0.60
N SER A 13 -8.01 61.72 0.24
CA SER A 13 -6.77 62.36 0.75
C SER A 13 -6.91 63.23 2.03
N SER A 14 -6.51 62.63 3.17
CA SER A 14 -5.76 63.23 4.32
C SER A 14 -6.51 64.17 5.30
N PRO A 15 -5.89 64.57 6.43
CA PRO A 15 -5.26 63.84 7.56
C PRO A 15 -5.79 64.38 8.93
N LEU A 16 -5.30 63.89 10.09
CA LEU A 16 -5.28 64.54 11.44
C LEU A 16 -4.93 63.45 12.49
N ARG A 17 -4.20 63.61 13.59
CA ARG A 17 -3.21 64.53 14.15
C ARG A 17 -2.67 63.82 15.43
N ARG A 18 -1.53 64.25 15.96
CA ARG A 18 -0.75 63.56 17.00
C ARG A 18 -0.71 64.42 18.28
N VAL A 19 -0.39 63.76 19.42
CA VAL A 19 0.26 64.26 20.68
C VAL A 19 -0.69 64.75 21.81
N PRO A 20 -0.35 64.69 23.14
CA PRO A 20 0.62 63.92 23.97
C PRO A 20 0.04 63.24 25.24
N GLY A 21 0.84 62.40 25.93
CA GLY A 21 0.80 62.32 27.40
C GLY A 21 1.13 60.96 28.05
N SER A 22 2.38 60.77 28.46
CA SER A 22 2.81 59.85 29.54
C SER A 22 3.11 60.70 30.78
N PRO A 23 2.87 60.26 32.03
CA PRO A 23 3.84 59.38 32.69
C PRO A 23 3.27 58.42 33.77
N LEU A 24 4.00 57.34 34.07
CA LEU A 24 4.56 57.00 35.40
C LEU A 24 4.80 55.49 35.56
N LEU A 25 6.08 55.15 35.74
CA LEU A 25 6.61 53.90 36.27
C LEU A 25 6.19 53.69 37.73
N ARG A 26 5.97 52.44 38.15
CA ARG A 26 6.59 51.79 39.34
C ARG A 26 6.17 50.30 39.48
N PRO A 27 6.86 49.48 40.29
CA PRO A 27 7.60 48.31 39.81
C PRO A 27 6.96 46.97 40.21
N PHE A 28 7.18 45.92 39.41
CA PHE A 28 6.98 44.55 39.90
C PHE A 28 8.24 44.09 40.64
N LEU A 29 8.13 44.08 41.96
CA LEU A 29 9.04 43.42 42.89
C LEU A 29 9.07 41.91 42.62
N LEU A 30 10.28 41.37 42.48
CA LEU A 30 10.55 39.96 42.70
C LEU A 30 10.09 39.56 44.10
N ALA A 31 9.18 38.61 44.19
CA ALA A 31 8.99 37.79 45.38
C ALA A 31 9.17 36.32 44.96
N ALA A 32 10.30 35.77 45.39
CA ALA A 32 10.56 34.35 45.36
C ALA A 32 9.51 33.62 46.20
N ALA A 33 8.80 32.67 45.61
CA ALA A 33 7.99 31.70 46.34
C ALA A 33 8.13 30.34 45.69
N CYS A 34 8.95 29.51 46.35
CA CYS A 34 8.96 28.06 46.39
C CYS A 34 8.63 27.28 45.10
N VAL A 35 9.70 26.78 44.49
CA VAL A 35 9.71 25.53 43.72
C VAL A 35 9.28 24.40 44.66
N ALA A 36 7.99 24.11 44.70
CA ALA A 36 7.51 22.78 45.04
C ALA A 36 7.33 22.04 43.71
N CYS A 37 8.41 21.37 43.28
CA CYS A 37 8.31 20.29 42.31
C CYS A 37 7.35 19.24 42.86
N LEU A 38 6.07 19.34 42.51
CA LEU A 38 5.21 18.17 42.42
C LEU A 38 5.78 17.32 41.29
N LEU A 39 6.70 16.44 41.66
CA LEU A 39 7.06 15.24 40.93
C LEU A 39 5.78 14.42 40.75
N LEU A 40 4.97 14.78 39.76
CA LEU A 40 4.08 13.83 39.13
C LEU A 40 5.01 12.90 38.35
N SER A 41 5.43 11.82 39.01
CA SER A 41 6.10 10.70 38.35
C SER A 41 5.34 10.35 37.06
N PRO A 42 6.04 10.05 35.95
CA PRO A 42 5.40 9.68 34.68
C PRO A 42 4.58 8.38 34.78
N ASP A 43 4.62 7.67 35.90
CA ASP A 43 4.20 6.28 36.04
C ASP A 43 2.75 6.07 36.49
N ARG A 44 1.85 7.05 36.35
CA ARG A 44 0.43 6.87 36.74
C ARG A 44 -0.60 7.39 35.74
N LEU A 45 -0.34 7.25 34.45
CA LEU A 45 -1.43 6.92 33.54
C LEU A 45 -1.62 5.41 33.61
N PRO A 46 -2.82 4.87 33.83
CA PRO A 46 -3.02 3.43 33.87
C PRO A 46 -2.63 2.85 32.51
N VAL A 47 -1.45 2.23 32.46
CA VAL A 47 -1.01 1.34 31.39
C VAL A 47 -1.83 0.05 31.53
N THR A 48 -3.11 0.14 31.21
CA THR A 48 -3.95 -1.05 30.99
C THR A 48 -5.00 -0.71 29.96
N ARG A 49 -4.73 -1.10 28.72
CA ARG A 49 -5.68 -1.91 27.93
C ARG A 49 -4.89 -2.46 26.76
N ALA A 50 -4.81 -3.79 26.69
CA ALA A 50 -4.49 -4.50 25.46
C ALA A 50 -5.19 -3.81 24.28
N SER A 51 -4.55 -3.81 23.10
CA SER A 51 -5.23 -3.47 21.84
C SER A 51 -6.65 -4.05 21.91
N PRO A 52 -7.72 -3.25 21.78
CA PRO A 52 -9.05 -3.76 22.06
C PRO A 52 -9.24 -5.02 21.25
N GLN A 53 -9.49 -6.12 21.96
CA GLN A 53 -10.08 -7.31 21.36
C GLN A 53 -11.48 -6.85 20.94
N VAL A 54 -11.58 -6.15 19.82
CA VAL A 54 -12.89 -5.87 19.23
C VAL A 54 -13.42 -7.25 18.88
N PRO A 55 -14.45 -7.75 19.58
CA PRO A 55 -14.98 -9.08 19.33
C PRO A 55 -15.78 -8.94 18.05
N TRP A 56 -15.09 -8.97 16.92
CA TRP A 56 -15.73 -9.26 15.65
C TRP A 56 -16.15 -10.71 15.73
N ASP A 57 -17.42 -11.00 15.49
CA ASP A 57 -17.83 -12.24 14.83
C ASP A 57 -17.25 -12.21 13.40
N SER A 58 -15.94 -12.29 13.36
CA SER A 58 -15.12 -12.40 12.17
C SER A 58 -15.57 -13.64 11.42
N PHE A 59 -15.62 -13.55 10.10
CA PHE A 59 -16.20 -14.62 9.29
C PHE A 59 -15.40 -15.89 9.52
N LYS A 60 -16.05 -16.87 10.16
CA LYS A 60 -15.45 -18.19 10.35
C LYS A 60 -15.35 -18.84 8.98
N PRO A 61 -14.22 -19.49 8.64
CA PRO A 61 -14.13 -20.26 7.41
C PRO A 61 -15.33 -21.21 7.33
N PRO A 62 -15.99 -21.33 6.16
CA PRO A 62 -17.21 -22.14 6.03
C PRO A 62 -17.03 -23.58 6.47
N CYS A 63 -15.80 -24.10 6.36
CA CYS A 63 -15.50 -25.51 6.60
C CYS A 63 -15.23 -25.87 8.07
N GLY A 64 -15.17 -24.90 9.00
CA GLY A 64 -15.01 -25.13 10.46
C GLY A 64 -13.71 -25.78 10.93
N ALA A 65 -13.04 -26.58 10.07
CA ALA A 65 -11.74 -27.17 10.31
C ALA A 65 -10.63 -26.11 10.33
N PRO A 66 -9.57 -26.30 11.12
CA PRO A 66 -8.39 -25.45 11.05
C PRO A 66 -7.85 -25.41 9.62
N LEU A 67 -7.44 -24.23 9.16
CA LEU A 67 -6.70 -24.10 7.91
C LEU A 67 -5.32 -24.75 8.13
N SER A 68 -5.20 -26.04 7.82
CA SER A 68 -4.04 -26.89 8.14
C SER A 68 -3.41 -27.48 6.89
N ASP A 69 -2.44 -28.38 7.07
CA ASP A 69 -1.84 -29.19 6.01
C ASP A 69 -2.89 -29.97 5.20
N PRO A 70 -2.56 -30.39 3.95
CA PRO A 70 -3.49 -31.10 3.08
C PRO A 70 -4.10 -32.34 3.78
N PRO A 71 -5.36 -32.68 3.46
CA PRO A 71 -6.03 -33.83 4.04
C PRO A 71 -5.28 -35.14 3.74
N PRO A 72 -5.48 -36.22 4.53
CA PRO A 72 -4.74 -37.49 4.42
C PRO A 72 -4.75 -38.21 3.06
N GLY A 73 -5.47 -37.71 2.04
CA GLY A 73 -5.47 -38.22 0.67
C GLY A 73 -4.59 -37.43 -0.31
N GLY A 74 -3.85 -36.43 0.15
CA GLY A 74 -3.01 -35.58 -0.70
C GLY A 74 -3.82 -34.67 -1.64
N PHE A 75 -3.17 -34.21 -2.72
CA PHE A 75 -3.80 -33.36 -3.72
C PHE A 75 -4.39 -34.19 -4.86
N LYS A 76 -5.68 -34.00 -5.15
CA LYS A 76 -6.28 -34.44 -6.41
C LYS A 76 -5.79 -33.54 -7.56
N LEU A 77 -5.68 -34.06 -8.77
CA LEU A 77 -5.22 -33.30 -9.92
C LEU A 77 -6.38 -32.51 -10.55
N TRP A 78 -6.18 -31.24 -10.86
CA TRP A 78 -7.16 -30.44 -11.59
C TRP A 78 -7.49 -31.06 -12.94
N SER A 79 -6.49 -31.62 -13.64
CA SER A 79 -6.68 -32.25 -14.95
C SER A 79 -7.50 -33.55 -14.93
N ASP A 80 -7.71 -34.16 -13.76
CA ASP A 80 -8.42 -35.43 -13.64
C ASP A 80 -9.94 -35.20 -13.60
N PRO A 81 -10.72 -35.73 -14.56
CA PRO A 81 -12.18 -35.71 -14.53
C PRO A 81 -12.79 -36.17 -13.20
N SER A 82 -12.19 -37.14 -12.51
CA SER A 82 -12.68 -37.69 -11.25
C SER A 82 -12.64 -36.70 -10.07
N THR A 83 -11.88 -35.61 -10.21
CA THR A 83 -11.82 -34.51 -9.24
C THR A 83 -13.10 -33.69 -9.21
N TRP A 84 -13.87 -33.69 -10.31
CA TRP A 84 -14.95 -32.75 -10.56
C TRP A 84 -16.32 -33.43 -10.61
N PRO A 85 -17.36 -32.79 -10.03
CA PRO A 85 -18.73 -33.26 -10.19
C PRO A 85 -19.10 -33.42 -11.67
N GLY A 86 -19.66 -34.57 -12.04
CA GLY A 86 -20.06 -34.87 -13.41
C GLY A 86 -18.93 -35.22 -14.39
N GLY A 87 -17.68 -35.35 -13.91
CA GLY A 87 -16.57 -35.80 -14.76
C GLY A 87 -16.09 -34.76 -15.79
N VAL A 88 -16.41 -33.48 -15.59
CA VAL A 88 -16.03 -32.39 -16.50
C VAL A 88 -15.03 -31.48 -15.82
N VAL A 89 -13.83 -31.39 -16.39
CA VAL A 89 -12.78 -30.50 -15.88
C VAL A 89 -13.12 -29.04 -16.19
N PRO A 90 -13.29 -28.16 -15.18
CA PRO A 90 -13.70 -26.78 -15.41
C PRO A 90 -12.55 -25.95 -16.00
N GLY A 91 -12.91 -25.06 -16.93
CA GLY A 91 -12.04 -24.02 -17.46
C GLY A 91 -11.01 -24.47 -18.50
N LEU A 92 -11.05 -25.73 -18.94
CA LEU A 92 -10.26 -26.20 -20.10
C LEU A 92 -11.03 -25.98 -21.41
N GLY A 93 -10.33 -25.60 -22.49
CA GLY A 93 -10.91 -25.47 -23.84
C GLY A 93 -11.38 -24.07 -24.25
N GLY A 94 -11.13 -23.03 -23.45
CA GLY A 94 -11.09 -21.61 -23.85
C GLY A 94 -12.40 -20.89 -24.21
N ALA A 95 -13.43 -21.59 -24.72
CA ALA A 95 -14.62 -20.93 -25.27
C ALA A 95 -15.78 -20.71 -24.28
N LYS A 96 -15.91 -21.56 -23.25
CA LYS A 96 -16.96 -21.44 -22.24
C LYS A 96 -16.35 -21.22 -20.86
N ARG A 97 -16.61 -20.06 -20.27
CA ARG A 97 -16.24 -19.79 -18.88
C ARG A 97 -17.10 -20.64 -17.96
N ALA A 98 -16.46 -21.47 -17.15
CA ALA A 98 -17.10 -22.32 -16.16
C ALA A 98 -16.95 -21.73 -14.75
N ASN A 99 -17.83 -22.13 -13.83
CA ASN A 99 -17.57 -21.97 -12.41
C ASN A 99 -16.83 -23.20 -11.90
N ALA A 100 -15.80 -23.00 -11.07
CA ALA A 100 -15.09 -24.07 -10.40
C ALA A 100 -15.19 -23.87 -8.89
N THR A 101 -15.65 -24.90 -8.18
CA THR A 101 -15.71 -24.91 -6.72
C THR A 101 -14.90 -26.07 -6.17
N ILE A 102 -13.89 -25.80 -5.36
CA ILE A 102 -13.17 -26.81 -4.60
C ILE A 102 -13.85 -26.94 -3.24
N PRO A 103 -14.55 -28.06 -2.95
CA PRO A 103 -15.35 -28.19 -1.72
C PRO A 103 -14.47 -28.33 -0.46
N CYS A 104 -15.10 -28.13 0.70
CA CYS A 104 -14.47 -28.42 1.99
C CYS A 104 -13.89 -29.85 2.04
N GLY A 105 -12.74 -30.03 2.68
CA GLY A 105 -12.09 -31.33 2.84
C GLY A 105 -11.37 -31.85 1.58
N GLN A 106 -11.44 -31.14 0.45
CA GLN A 106 -10.72 -31.49 -0.77
C GLN A 106 -9.51 -30.58 -0.98
N ALA A 107 -8.36 -31.17 -1.35
CA ALA A 107 -7.19 -30.43 -1.82
C ALA A 107 -6.96 -30.74 -3.30
N VAL A 108 -6.75 -29.70 -4.11
CA VAL A 108 -6.55 -29.80 -5.56
C VAL A 108 -5.24 -29.14 -5.96
N LEU A 109 -4.45 -29.82 -6.79
CA LEU A 109 -3.26 -29.29 -7.45
C LEU A 109 -3.65 -28.80 -8.85
N LEU A 110 -3.48 -27.51 -9.12
CA LEU A 110 -3.66 -26.95 -10.46
C LEU A 110 -2.48 -27.34 -11.34
N ASN A 111 -2.63 -28.46 -12.06
CA ASN A 111 -1.60 -29.10 -12.88
C ASN A 111 -1.82 -28.93 -14.39
N VAL A 112 -2.40 -27.80 -14.79
CA VAL A 112 -2.69 -27.44 -16.19
C VAL A 112 -2.12 -26.05 -16.50
N PRO A 113 -1.70 -25.76 -17.75
CA PRO A 113 -1.04 -24.50 -18.08
C PRO A 113 -1.97 -23.28 -17.98
N ALA A 114 -3.27 -23.46 -18.21
CA ALA A 114 -4.23 -22.37 -18.13
C ALA A 114 -5.64 -22.88 -17.77
N VAL A 115 -6.39 -22.07 -17.04
CA VAL A 115 -7.84 -22.22 -16.83
C VAL A 115 -8.55 -20.89 -17.09
N VAL A 116 -9.72 -20.95 -17.73
CA VAL A 116 -10.59 -19.79 -17.98
C VAL A 116 -11.94 -20.01 -17.28
N LEU A 117 -12.22 -19.20 -16.28
CA LEU A 117 -13.35 -19.36 -15.36
C LEU A 117 -14.17 -18.08 -15.29
N THR A 118 -15.45 -18.20 -14.92
CA THR A 118 -16.22 -17.05 -14.44
C THR A 118 -15.89 -16.84 -12.96
N THR A 119 -16.13 -17.86 -12.14
CA THR A 119 -15.81 -17.85 -10.71
C THR A 119 -14.94 -19.05 -10.34
N LEU A 120 -13.88 -18.80 -9.58
CA LEU A 120 -13.10 -19.79 -8.85
C LEU A 120 -13.40 -19.66 -7.36
N THR A 121 -14.11 -20.62 -6.77
CA THR A 121 -14.41 -20.67 -5.33
C THR A 121 -13.58 -21.77 -4.67
N ILE A 122 -12.74 -21.39 -3.70
CA ILE A 122 -11.83 -22.29 -3.00
C ILE A 122 -12.32 -22.42 -1.56
N ARG A 123 -13.11 -23.46 -1.23
CA ARG A 123 -13.52 -23.80 0.15
C ARG A 123 -12.56 -24.78 0.81
N GLY A 124 -12.05 -25.73 0.03
CA GLY A 124 -10.97 -26.62 0.43
C GLY A 124 -9.61 -25.96 0.25
N MET A 125 -8.69 -26.66 -0.41
CA MET A 125 -7.34 -26.17 -0.68
C MET A 125 -7.04 -26.22 -2.18
N LEU A 126 -6.47 -25.14 -2.71
CA LEU A 126 -5.88 -25.09 -4.04
C LEU A 126 -4.38 -24.84 -3.90
N LYS A 127 -3.56 -25.68 -4.54
CA LYS A 127 -2.14 -25.45 -4.72
C LYS A 127 -1.84 -25.28 -6.20
N ILE A 128 -1.02 -24.28 -6.54
CA ILE A 128 -0.53 -24.11 -7.91
C ILE A 128 0.72 -24.97 -8.09
N GLU A 129 0.80 -25.73 -9.18
CA GLU A 129 1.95 -26.58 -9.47
C GLU A 129 3.18 -25.75 -9.86
N ASP A 130 4.33 -26.07 -9.27
CA ASP A 130 5.62 -25.39 -9.47
C ASP A 130 6.63 -26.38 -10.06
N THR A 131 6.67 -26.51 -11.39
CA THR A 131 7.54 -27.47 -12.10
C THR A 131 8.14 -26.88 -13.37
N PRO A 132 9.43 -27.12 -13.68
CA PRO A 132 10.06 -26.63 -14.91
C PRO A 132 9.36 -27.05 -16.21
N SER A 133 8.63 -28.17 -16.21
CA SER A 133 7.84 -28.60 -17.38
C SER A 133 6.63 -27.71 -17.65
N ARG A 134 6.29 -26.80 -16.72
CA ARG A 134 5.19 -25.84 -16.84
C ARG A 134 5.65 -24.47 -16.34
N PRO A 135 6.37 -23.72 -17.19
CA PRO A 135 6.96 -22.44 -16.81
C PRO A 135 5.93 -21.34 -16.51
N LEU A 136 4.67 -21.54 -16.93
CA LEU A 136 3.56 -20.63 -16.68
C LEU A 136 2.29 -21.41 -16.31
N VAL A 137 1.64 -20.99 -15.23
CA VAL A 137 0.27 -21.36 -14.87
C VAL A 137 -0.60 -20.10 -14.87
N ALA A 138 -1.58 -20.03 -15.77
CA ALA A 138 -2.50 -18.90 -15.91
C ALA A 138 -3.90 -19.22 -15.37
N VAL A 139 -4.44 -18.36 -14.52
CA VAL A 139 -5.81 -18.42 -14.01
C VAL A 139 -6.53 -17.16 -14.46
N ASN A 140 -7.35 -17.27 -15.49
CA ASN A 140 -8.18 -16.16 -15.97
C ASN A 140 -9.58 -16.34 -15.38
N ALA A 141 -9.97 -15.46 -14.47
CA ALA A 141 -11.26 -15.52 -13.81
C ALA A 141 -11.88 -14.14 -13.67
N SER A 142 -13.19 -14.02 -13.58
CA SER A 142 -13.81 -12.75 -13.16
C SER A 142 -13.79 -12.59 -11.65
N PHE A 143 -13.88 -13.72 -10.95
CA PHE A 143 -13.93 -13.78 -9.49
C PHE A 143 -13.05 -14.92 -8.97
N VAL A 144 -12.18 -14.61 -8.01
CA VAL A 144 -11.45 -15.60 -7.22
C VAL A 144 -11.84 -15.41 -5.76
N ILE A 145 -12.55 -16.39 -5.19
CA ILE A 145 -13.11 -16.34 -3.84
C ILE A 145 -12.42 -17.40 -2.99
N VAL A 146 -11.65 -16.96 -1.99
CA VAL A 146 -10.86 -17.83 -1.11
C VAL A 146 -11.54 -17.92 0.25
N GLU A 147 -12.26 -19.01 0.46
CA GLU A 147 -12.94 -19.38 1.71
C GLU A 147 -12.13 -20.41 2.53
N GLY A 148 -11.24 -21.15 1.86
CA GLY A 148 -10.31 -22.13 2.41
C GLY A 148 -8.85 -21.69 2.24
N GLN A 149 -8.02 -22.45 1.52
CA GLN A 149 -6.60 -22.12 1.34
C GLN A 149 -6.17 -22.05 -0.13
N LEU A 150 -5.45 -20.99 -0.49
CA LEU A 150 -4.70 -20.90 -1.74
C LEU A 150 -3.20 -20.87 -1.45
N LEU A 151 -2.46 -21.82 -2.04
CA LEU A 151 -1.03 -22.00 -1.87
C LEU A 151 -0.29 -21.79 -3.20
N VAL A 152 0.62 -20.81 -3.22
CA VAL A 152 1.52 -20.52 -4.34
C VAL A 152 2.93 -20.34 -3.79
N GLY A 153 3.75 -21.38 -3.89
CA GLY A 153 5.04 -21.45 -3.19
C GLY A 153 4.88 -21.60 -1.67
N SER A 154 6.00 -21.49 -0.96
CA SER A 154 6.08 -21.47 0.50
C SER A 154 7.22 -20.58 0.97
N SER A 155 7.27 -20.26 2.27
CA SER A 155 8.38 -19.50 2.86
C SER A 155 9.73 -20.23 2.75
N ALA A 156 9.73 -21.56 2.69
CA ALA A 156 10.94 -22.35 2.50
C ALA A 156 11.35 -22.46 1.03
N ARG A 157 10.36 -22.43 0.11
CA ARG A 157 10.59 -22.52 -1.33
C ARG A 157 9.59 -21.62 -2.05
N HIS A 158 10.04 -20.40 -2.35
CA HIS A 158 9.27 -19.47 -3.16
C HIS A 158 8.98 -20.06 -4.54
N PHE A 159 7.85 -19.66 -5.13
CA PHE A 159 7.38 -20.16 -6.40
C PHE A 159 8.39 -19.84 -7.50
N SER A 160 8.91 -20.88 -8.16
CA SER A 160 10.04 -20.77 -9.09
C SER A 160 9.61 -20.53 -10.53
N GLN A 161 8.45 -21.05 -10.94
CA GLN A 161 7.83 -20.79 -12.23
C GLN A 161 7.02 -19.50 -12.21
N LYS A 162 6.26 -19.16 -13.26
CA LYS A 162 5.34 -18.01 -13.27
C LYS A 162 3.91 -18.46 -12.99
N ALA A 163 3.23 -17.81 -12.03
CA ALA A 163 1.79 -17.97 -11.81
C ALA A 163 1.10 -16.62 -12.05
N VAL A 164 0.08 -16.58 -12.90
CA VAL A 164 -0.61 -15.34 -13.26
C VAL A 164 -2.11 -15.49 -13.06
N PHE A 165 -2.67 -14.70 -12.15
CA PHE A 165 -4.10 -14.54 -11.97
C PHE A 165 -4.55 -13.27 -12.70
N THR A 166 -5.33 -13.43 -13.77
CA THR A 166 -5.92 -12.30 -14.50
C THR A 166 -7.38 -12.17 -14.15
N LEU A 167 -7.74 -11.03 -13.56
CA LEU A 167 -9.11 -10.65 -13.19
C LEU A 167 -9.77 -9.97 -14.38
N THR A 168 -10.70 -10.68 -15.01
CA THR A 168 -11.30 -10.32 -16.30
C THR A 168 -12.75 -9.85 -16.13
N PRO A 169 -13.30 -9.00 -17.01
CA PRO A 169 -14.73 -8.67 -17.01
C PRO A 169 -15.60 -9.93 -17.01
N ASN A 170 -16.76 -9.85 -16.34
CA ASN A 170 -17.71 -10.94 -16.33
C ASN A 170 -18.42 -11.03 -17.70
N PRO A 171 -18.46 -12.23 -18.34
CA PRO A 171 -19.08 -12.40 -19.65
C PRO A 171 -20.58 -12.09 -19.66
N ASN A 172 -21.24 -12.16 -18.49
CA ASN A 172 -22.67 -11.85 -18.33
C ASN A 172 -22.91 -10.35 -18.04
N GLY A 173 -21.95 -9.48 -18.35
CA GLY A 173 -21.96 -8.04 -18.04
C GLY A 173 -21.19 -7.71 -16.76
N ARG A 174 -21.14 -6.41 -16.39
CA ARG A 174 -20.45 -5.95 -15.16
C ARG A 174 -21.24 -6.24 -13.88
N ASN A 175 -21.80 -7.43 -13.79
CA ASN A 175 -22.52 -7.83 -12.59
C ASN A 175 -21.52 -7.99 -11.45
N ASN A 176 -21.83 -7.28 -10.37
CA ASN A 176 -21.11 -7.38 -9.11
C ASN A 176 -21.22 -8.81 -8.55
N TYR A 177 -20.13 -9.31 -7.99
CA TYR A 177 -20.19 -10.51 -7.17
C TYR A 177 -20.91 -10.19 -5.87
N LEU A 178 -22.09 -10.76 -5.69
CA LEU A 178 -22.85 -10.67 -4.44
C LEU A 178 -22.57 -11.95 -3.64
N TYR A 179 -21.85 -11.82 -2.54
CA TYR A 179 -21.59 -12.91 -1.62
C TYR A 179 -22.88 -13.19 -0.82
N THR A 180 -23.39 -14.42 -0.85
CA THR A 180 -24.72 -14.72 -0.29
C THR A 180 -24.68 -15.57 0.98
N ALA A 181 -23.51 -16.11 1.36
CA ALA A 181 -23.34 -16.83 2.62
C ALA A 181 -23.41 -15.86 3.83
N ASN A 182 -23.62 -16.41 5.03
CA ASN A 182 -23.79 -15.77 6.36
C ASN A 182 -22.64 -14.82 6.79
N ALA A 183 -22.23 -13.90 5.93
CA ALA A 183 -21.32 -12.81 6.27
C ALA A 183 -22.07 -11.78 7.12
N PRO A 184 -21.43 -11.20 8.15
CA PRO A 184 -21.97 -10.02 8.81
C PRO A 184 -22.29 -8.98 7.72
N ALA A 185 -23.54 -8.50 7.70
CA ALA A 185 -23.86 -7.36 6.86
C ALA A 185 -23.03 -6.16 7.34
N ASP A 186 -22.37 -5.44 6.43
CA ASP A 186 -22.01 -4.05 6.71
C ASP A 186 -23.30 -3.21 6.58
N ALA A 187 -23.40 -2.09 7.29
CA ALA A 187 -24.61 -1.27 7.18
C ALA A 187 -24.66 -0.43 5.89
N SER A 188 -23.64 -0.49 5.01
CA SER A 188 -23.54 0.35 3.80
C SER A 188 -23.46 -0.38 2.46
N ASN A 189 -23.07 -1.66 2.38
CA ASN A 189 -22.98 -2.39 1.11
C ASN A 189 -22.96 -3.94 1.29
N PRO A 190 -24.11 -4.57 1.55
CA PRO A 190 -24.17 -5.94 2.02
C PRO A 190 -23.58 -6.89 0.98
N ARG A 191 -22.36 -7.38 1.27
CA ARG A 191 -21.76 -8.53 0.61
C ARG A 191 -21.45 -8.33 -0.89
N ASN A 192 -21.37 -7.10 -1.36
CA ASN A 192 -21.00 -6.79 -2.74
C ASN A 192 -19.49 -6.66 -2.85
N PHE A 193 -18.85 -7.60 -3.55
CA PHE A 193 -17.42 -7.56 -3.86
C PHE A 193 -17.09 -6.91 -5.20
N GLY A 194 -18.07 -6.42 -5.96
CA GLY A 194 -17.81 -5.74 -7.22
C GLY A 194 -17.43 -6.70 -8.34
N HIS A 195 -16.76 -6.18 -9.37
CA HIS A 195 -16.29 -6.93 -10.54
C HIS A 195 -14.76 -7.01 -10.54
N LYS A 196 -14.20 -8.02 -11.24
CA LYS A 196 -12.76 -8.30 -11.29
C LYS A 196 -12.16 -8.44 -9.90
N ALA A 197 -12.74 -9.34 -9.11
CA ALA A 197 -12.52 -9.43 -7.67
C ALA A 197 -11.67 -10.64 -7.30
N PHE A 198 -10.59 -10.40 -6.56
CA PHE A 198 -9.91 -11.43 -5.78
C PHE A 198 -10.21 -11.19 -4.31
N VAL A 199 -10.97 -12.07 -3.67
CA VAL A 199 -11.42 -11.87 -2.29
C VAL A 199 -11.09 -13.06 -1.42
N VAL A 200 -10.43 -12.79 -0.29
CA VAL A 200 -10.27 -13.72 0.81
C VAL A 200 -11.34 -13.43 1.85
N VAL A 201 -12.18 -14.42 2.13
CA VAL A 201 -13.32 -14.30 3.07
C VAL A 201 -13.37 -15.52 3.96
N GLY A 202 -12.82 -15.40 5.17
CA GLY A 202 -12.65 -16.50 6.13
C GLY A 202 -11.49 -17.45 5.83
N GLY A 203 -10.96 -17.43 4.60
CA GLY A 203 -9.85 -18.28 4.15
C GLY A 203 -8.46 -17.70 4.39
N GLN A 204 -7.46 -18.30 3.75
CA GLN A 204 -6.05 -17.92 3.81
C GLN A 204 -5.41 -17.99 2.43
N VAL A 205 -4.63 -16.98 2.09
CA VAL A 205 -3.65 -17.04 1.01
C VAL A 205 -2.24 -17.17 1.58
N ARG A 206 -1.45 -18.04 0.95
CA ARG A 206 0.00 -18.16 1.16
C ARG A 206 0.67 -18.03 -0.20
N LEU A 207 1.05 -16.80 -0.52
CA LEU A 207 1.64 -16.42 -1.79
C LEU A 207 3.08 -16.04 -1.54
N HIS A 208 4.01 -16.77 -2.15
CA HIS A 208 5.45 -16.58 -2.02
C HIS A 208 6.08 -16.51 -3.41
N GLY A 209 6.26 -15.31 -3.95
CA GLY A 209 6.70 -15.07 -5.33
C GLY A 209 7.94 -14.19 -5.48
N MET A 210 8.66 -13.90 -4.39
CA MET A 210 9.90 -13.13 -4.46
C MET A 210 11.01 -13.97 -5.11
N PRO A 211 11.58 -13.57 -6.26
CA PRO A 211 12.75 -14.23 -6.83
C PRO A 211 13.90 -14.21 -5.83
N GLY A 212 14.60 -15.34 -5.67
CA GLY A 212 15.69 -15.46 -4.70
C GLY A 212 15.26 -15.60 -3.24
N GLY A 213 13.96 -15.64 -2.94
CA GLY A 213 13.45 -15.88 -1.59
C GLY A 213 13.39 -14.64 -0.69
N SER A 214 13.00 -14.85 0.57
CA SER A 214 12.77 -13.78 1.56
C SER A 214 14.01 -12.94 1.89
N SER A 215 15.23 -13.46 1.70
CA SER A 215 16.46 -12.70 1.94
C SER A 215 16.78 -11.72 0.81
N THR A 216 16.18 -11.88 -0.37
CA THR A 216 16.43 -10.99 -1.51
C THR A 216 15.74 -9.64 -1.26
N PRO A 217 16.44 -8.50 -1.37
CA PRO A 217 15.82 -7.19 -1.22
C PRO A 217 14.84 -6.94 -2.39
N SER A 218 13.68 -6.37 -2.09
CA SER A 218 12.72 -5.92 -3.13
C SER A 218 13.14 -4.58 -3.76
N TRP A 219 13.94 -3.81 -3.04
CA TRP A 219 14.53 -2.55 -3.47
C TRP A 219 15.78 -2.20 -2.67
N CYS A 220 16.60 -1.31 -3.21
CA CYS A 220 17.85 -0.82 -2.63
C CYS A 220 18.09 0.64 -3.05
N ARG A 221 19.22 1.23 -2.65
CA ARG A 221 19.61 2.57 -3.10
C ARG A 221 20.76 2.50 -4.09
N LEU A 222 20.86 3.52 -4.93
CA LEU A 222 22.08 3.77 -5.69
C LEU A 222 23.28 3.89 -4.74
N ALA A 223 24.43 3.41 -5.19
CA ALA A 223 25.71 3.54 -4.50
C ALA A 223 26.68 4.48 -5.23
N ALA A 224 26.27 5.00 -6.38
CA ALA A 224 26.91 6.08 -7.14
C ALA A 224 25.86 6.75 -8.04
N SER A 225 26.04 8.03 -8.33
CA SER A 225 25.18 8.77 -9.26
C SER A 225 25.20 8.14 -10.66
N ALA A 226 24.03 8.01 -11.28
CA ALA A 226 23.85 7.52 -12.65
C ALA A 226 23.34 8.66 -13.53
N ARG A 227 23.86 8.77 -14.76
CA ARG A 227 23.51 9.85 -15.68
C ARG A 227 22.56 9.38 -16.76
N ALA A 228 21.78 10.31 -17.31
CA ALA A 228 21.06 10.09 -18.55
C ALA A 228 22.04 9.59 -19.63
N GLY A 229 21.66 8.55 -20.36
CA GLY A 229 22.51 7.86 -21.32
C GLY A 229 23.28 6.66 -20.76
N ASP A 230 23.47 6.54 -19.43
CA ASP A 230 24.16 5.38 -18.84
C ASP A 230 23.34 4.10 -19.05
N ARG A 231 24.05 2.98 -19.28
CA ARG A 231 23.46 1.63 -19.39
C ARG A 231 23.83 0.73 -18.21
N SER A 232 24.40 1.28 -17.15
CA SER A 232 24.70 0.53 -15.93
C SER A 232 24.55 1.40 -14.71
N ILE A 233 24.02 0.81 -13.64
CA ILE A 233 23.89 1.44 -12.33
C ILE A 233 24.58 0.59 -11.27
N VAL A 234 25.01 1.23 -10.18
CA VAL A 234 25.61 0.55 -9.03
C VAL A 234 24.71 0.74 -7.83
N VAL A 235 24.38 -0.35 -7.15
CA VAL A 235 23.48 -0.37 -6.00
C VAL A 235 24.18 -0.83 -4.73
N ASP A 236 23.64 -0.42 -3.58
CA ASP A 236 24.27 -0.58 -2.27
C ASP A 236 24.06 -1.95 -1.59
N GLN A 237 23.41 -2.88 -2.29
CA GLN A 237 23.11 -4.22 -1.78
C GLN A 237 23.42 -5.31 -2.82
N ASP A 238 23.50 -6.55 -2.33
CA ASP A 238 23.56 -7.73 -3.18
C ASP A 238 22.18 -7.98 -3.79
N VAL A 239 22.12 -7.84 -5.11
CA VAL A 239 20.91 -8.09 -5.91
C VAL A 239 21.18 -9.15 -6.97
N SER A 240 22.20 -10.00 -6.77
CA SER A 240 22.56 -11.10 -7.68
C SER A 240 21.40 -12.05 -7.98
N ALA A 241 20.42 -12.15 -7.06
CA ALA A 241 19.21 -12.93 -7.25
C ALA A 241 18.11 -12.25 -8.10
N TRP A 242 18.29 -10.99 -8.50
CA TRP A 242 17.37 -10.30 -9.41
C TRP A 242 17.52 -10.88 -10.83
N PRO A 243 16.45 -11.46 -11.42
CA PRO A 243 16.60 -12.20 -12.67
C PRO A 243 16.88 -11.30 -13.87
N LYS A 244 17.73 -11.78 -14.79
CA LYS A 244 17.85 -11.21 -16.14
C LYS A 244 16.48 -11.14 -16.83
N GLY A 245 16.22 -10.05 -17.54
CA GLY A 245 14.97 -9.79 -18.24
C GLY A 245 13.86 -9.21 -17.35
N PHE A 246 14.01 -9.25 -16.02
CA PHE A 246 13.09 -8.53 -15.12
C PHE A 246 13.39 -7.03 -15.18
N HIS A 247 12.39 -6.21 -14.88
CA HIS A 247 12.52 -4.76 -14.91
C HIS A 247 12.93 -4.22 -13.55
N VAL A 248 13.82 -3.23 -13.57
CA VAL A 248 14.06 -2.33 -12.44
C VAL A 248 13.41 -0.99 -12.70
N GLY A 249 12.93 -0.34 -11.63
CA GLY A 249 12.49 1.04 -11.62
C GLY A 249 13.47 1.92 -10.85
N LEU A 250 13.68 3.15 -11.27
CA LEU A 250 14.51 4.14 -10.60
C LEU A 250 13.64 5.34 -10.20
N SER A 251 13.82 5.82 -8.97
CA SER A 251 13.10 6.99 -8.50
C SER A 251 13.65 8.29 -9.10
N ALA A 252 12.80 9.30 -9.20
CA ALA A 252 13.24 10.67 -9.40
C ALA A 252 14.18 11.08 -8.25
N THR A 253 15.16 11.93 -8.55
CA THR A 253 16.07 12.50 -7.56
C THR A 253 16.20 14.02 -7.67
N ASP A 254 15.37 14.64 -8.51
CA ASP A 254 15.32 16.09 -8.69
C ASP A 254 13.87 16.57 -8.48
N PHE A 255 13.56 17.78 -8.96
CA PHE A 255 12.31 18.49 -8.73
C PHE A 255 11.07 17.78 -9.30
N TYR A 256 11.19 17.13 -10.46
CA TYR A 256 10.05 16.57 -11.18
C TYR A 256 9.77 15.12 -10.75
N ALA A 257 8.54 14.86 -10.28
CA ALA A 257 8.12 13.56 -9.77
C ALA A 257 8.12 12.45 -10.83
N ASP A 258 8.01 12.81 -12.11
CA ASP A 258 7.92 11.92 -13.26
C ASP A 258 9.26 11.65 -13.97
N GLU A 259 10.38 12.19 -13.46
CA GLU A 259 11.75 11.86 -13.89
C GLU A 259 12.20 10.48 -13.37
N VAL A 260 11.40 9.46 -13.67
CA VAL A 260 11.64 8.06 -13.30
C VAL A 260 12.04 7.24 -14.52
N ASP A 261 12.83 6.19 -14.30
CA ASP A 261 13.22 5.25 -15.35
C ASP A 261 12.74 3.83 -15.01
N ALA A 262 12.49 3.02 -16.05
CA ALA A 262 12.19 1.61 -15.91
C ALA A 262 12.78 0.78 -17.05
N ALA A 263 13.72 -0.11 -16.77
CA ALA A 263 14.45 -0.85 -17.80
C ALA A 263 14.63 -2.32 -17.41
N ALA A 264 14.63 -3.22 -18.42
CA ALA A 264 14.94 -4.61 -18.19
C ALA A 264 16.44 -4.80 -17.86
N ILE A 265 16.72 -5.69 -16.92
CA ILE A 265 18.04 -6.13 -16.51
C ILE A 265 18.65 -6.97 -17.64
N ALA A 266 19.79 -6.52 -18.17
CA ALA A 266 20.59 -7.31 -19.10
C ALA A 266 21.52 -8.29 -18.36
N ASP A 267 22.09 -7.85 -17.25
CA ASP A 267 23.03 -8.61 -16.41
C ASP A 267 23.14 -8.02 -15.01
N VAL A 268 23.50 -8.84 -14.01
CA VAL A 268 23.86 -8.41 -12.65
C VAL A 268 25.20 -9.02 -12.27
N SER A 269 26.14 -8.19 -11.83
CA SER A 269 27.45 -8.62 -11.35
C SER A 269 27.73 -8.12 -9.93
N PRO A 270 28.31 -8.96 -9.05
CA PRO A 270 28.67 -8.54 -7.71
C PRO A 270 29.86 -7.56 -7.73
N LEU A 271 29.90 -6.67 -6.74
CA LEU A 271 30.99 -5.74 -6.48
C LEU A 271 31.46 -5.84 -5.02
N PRO A 272 32.69 -5.39 -4.70
CA PRO A 272 33.18 -5.37 -3.32
C PRO A 272 32.26 -4.62 -2.36
N GLY A 273 32.23 -5.06 -1.10
CA GLY A 273 31.45 -4.42 -0.04
C GLY A 273 29.94 -4.74 -0.09
N GLY A 274 29.55 -5.87 -0.69
CA GLY A 274 28.14 -6.28 -0.78
C GLY A 274 27.31 -5.44 -1.75
N LYS A 275 27.96 -4.73 -2.68
CA LYS A 275 27.31 -3.93 -3.73
C LYS A 275 27.09 -4.78 -4.97
N SER A 276 26.25 -4.28 -5.89
CA SER A 276 26.07 -4.91 -7.20
C SER A 276 26.07 -3.88 -8.32
N ARG A 277 26.54 -4.28 -9.51
CA ARG A 277 26.33 -3.56 -10.76
C ARG A 277 25.19 -4.21 -11.53
N ILE A 278 24.22 -3.41 -11.93
CA ILE A 278 23.12 -3.82 -12.81
C ILE A 278 23.36 -3.21 -14.18
N THR A 279 23.44 -4.05 -15.21
CA THR A 279 23.50 -3.60 -16.62
C THR A 279 22.09 -3.58 -17.18
N LEU A 280 21.73 -2.48 -17.86
CA LEU A 280 20.41 -2.23 -18.39
C LEU A 280 20.35 -2.50 -19.90
N THR A 281 19.23 -3.02 -20.36
CA THR A 281 18.97 -3.27 -21.80
C THR A 281 18.84 -1.99 -22.61
N ARG A 282 18.45 -0.87 -21.99
CA ARG A 282 18.34 0.46 -22.60
C ARG A 282 19.02 1.52 -21.73
N PRO A 283 19.50 2.63 -22.31
CA PRO A 283 20.03 3.74 -21.53
C PRO A 283 18.95 4.39 -20.65
N LEU A 284 19.38 5.01 -19.56
CA LEU A 284 18.57 5.87 -18.70
C LEU A 284 18.16 7.13 -19.47
N ALA A 285 16.93 7.58 -19.26
CA ALA A 285 16.42 8.84 -19.78
C ALA A 285 16.81 10.03 -18.88
N TYR A 286 16.90 9.80 -17.57
CA TYR A 286 17.14 10.85 -16.58
C TYR A 286 18.40 10.62 -15.75
N ASN A 287 18.84 11.68 -15.06
CA ASN A 287 19.89 11.57 -14.05
C ASN A 287 19.28 11.04 -12.75
N HIS A 288 20.00 10.17 -12.06
CA HIS A 288 19.63 9.67 -10.74
C HIS A 288 20.79 9.85 -9.77
N PHE A 289 20.59 10.68 -8.76
CA PHE A 289 21.60 10.99 -7.76
C PHE A 289 21.86 9.81 -6.83
N GLY A 290 23.12 9.55 -6.49
CA GLY A 290 23.53 8.35 -5.77
C GLY A 290 24.56 8.61 -4.67
N GLU A 291 24.58 9.83 -4.13
CA GLU A 291 25.53 10.25 -3.09
C GLU A 291 24.82 10.77 -1.82
N PHE A 292 25.57 10.83 -0.72
CA PHE A 292 25.15 11.53 0.50
C PHE A 292 25.54 13.00 0.38
N VAL A 293 24.66 13.90 0.82
CA VAL A 293 24.90 15.35 0.77
C VAL A 293 25.10 15.88 2.19
N PRO A 294 26.07 16.78 2.45
CA PRO A 294 26.16 17.47 3.73
C PRO A 294 24.87 18.26 4.01
N ASP A 295 24.33 18.13 5.22
CA ASP A 295 23.09 18.80 5.59
C ASP A 295 23.25 20.30 5.94
N GLY A 296 24.48 20.80 5.98
CA GLY A 296 24.82 22.17 6.42
C GLY A 296 24.81 22.37 7.94
N PHE A 297 24.50 21.33 8.74
CA PHE A 297 24.42 21.33 10.20
C PHE A 297 25.38 20.30 10.86
N GLY A 298 26.34 19.78 10.09
CA GLY A 298 27.34 18.82 10.56
C GLY A 298 26.92 17.34 10.45
N GLY A 299 25.79 17.06 9.79
CA GLY A 299 25.32 15.73 9.43
C GLY A 299 25.32 15.48 7.91
N THR A 300 24.65 14.41 7.49
CA THR A 300 24.49 14.05 6.08
C THR A 300 23.05 13.64 5.78
N ILE A 301 22.62 13.93 4.56
CA ILE A 301 21.33 13.60 3.97
C ILE A 301 21.55 12.47 2.97
N ASP A 302 20.78 11.38 3.09
CA ASP A 302 20.81 10.29 2.11
C ASP A 302 19.83 10.62 0.96
N GLU A 303 20.34 11.29 -0.07
CA GLU A 303 19.60 11.68 -1.28
C GLU A 303 19.67 10.64 -2.41
N ARG A 304 20.19 9.45 -2.10
CA ARG A 304 20.41 8.40 -3.09
C ARG A 304 19.07 7.89 -3.61
N GLY A 305 18.92 7.88 -4.93
CA GLY A 305 17.76 7.34 -5.62
C GLY A 305 17.50 5.88 -5.27
N SER A 306 16.22 5.53 -5.16
CA SER A 306 15.78 4.16 -4.91
C SER A 306 15.75 3.37 -6.22
N VAL A 307 16.23 2.14 -6.19
CA VAL A 307 16.17 1.18 -7.29
C VAL A 307 15.31 0.00 -6.85
N VAL A 308 14.24 -0.28 -7.58
CA VAL A 308 13.22 -1.27 -7.20
C VAL A 308 13.12 -2.39 -8.23
N LEU A 309 12.89 -3.64 -7.80
CA LEU A 309 12.56 -4.73 -8.74
C LEU A 309 11.05 -4.71 -9.04
N LEU A 310 10.68 -4.58 -10.30
CA LEU A 310 9.28 -4.40 -10.73
C LEU A 310 8.53 -5.69 -11.04
N ASN A 311 9.22 -6.84 -11.12
CA ASN A 311 8.60 -8.12 -11.45
C ASN A 311 8.69 -9.15 -10.31
N ARG A 312 7.68 -10.04 -10.24
CA ARG A 312 7.64 -11.19 -9.33
C ARG A 312 7.19 -12.46 -10.04
N THR A 313 7.39 -13.63 -9.44
CA THR A 313 6.97 -14.89 -10.05
C THR A 313 5.47 -15.16 -9.90
N VAL A 314 4.83 -14.59 -8.88
CA VAL A 314 3.38 -14.64 -8.68
C VAL A 314 2.77 -13.29 -9.03
N VAL A 315 1.83 -13.26 -9.96
CA VAL A 315 1.18 -12.04 -10.46
C VAL A 315 -0.33 -12.12 -10.23
N ILE A 316 -0.91 -11.04 -9.71
CA ILE A 316 -2.36 -10.82 -9.68
C ILE A 316 -2.62 -9.51 -10.41
N ARG A 317 -3.42 -9.54 -11.47
CA ARG A 317 -3.62 -8.36 -12.32
C ARG A 317 -5.06 -8.19 -12.78
N GLY A 318 -5.44 -6.96 -13.04
CA GLY A 318 -6.60 -6.66 -13.88
C GLY A 318 -6.30 -6.96 -15.35
N GLU A 319 -7.32 -7.35 -16.09
CA GLU A 319 -7.32 -7.20 -17.55
C GLU A 319 -7.22 -5.70 -17.89
N ASP A 320 -6.33 -5.36 -18.81
CA ASP A 320 -6.16 -3.97 -19.24
C ASP A 320 -7.28 -3.63 -20.23
N GLU A 321 -8.09 -2.65 -19.88
CA GLU A 321 -9.24 -2.24 -20.67
C GLU A 321 -9.02 -0.84 -21.26
N ARG A 322 -9.69 -0.58 -22.39
CA ARG A 322 -9.68 0.75 -23.03
C ARG A 322 -10.82 1.61 -22.49
N ALA A 323 -10.90 2.84 -22.98
CA ALA A 323 -12.04 3.71 -22.72
C ALA A 323 -13.38 2.99 -22.98
N PRO A 324 -14.40 3.18 -22.12
CA PRO A 324 -14.43 4.08 -20.96
C PRO A 324 -13.91 3.47 -19.63
N THR A 325 -13.44 2.22 -19.62
CA THR A 325 -13.07 1.45 -18.40
C THR A 325 -11.58 1.40 -18.09
N GLN A 326 -10.78 2.22 -18.76
CA GLN A 326 -9.32 2.27 -18.58
C GLN A 326 -8.82 2.50 -17.13
N TRP A 327 -9.72 2.97 -16.26
CA TRP A 327 -9.46 3.23 -14.83
C TRP A 327 -10.03 2.17 -13.90
N GLU A 328 -10.72 1.17 -14.43
CA GLU A 328 -11.23 0.01 -13.69
C GLU A 328 -10.23 -1.13 -13.84
N GLY A 329 -9.35 -1.34 -12.86
CA GLY A 329 -8.48 -2.52 -12.78
C GLY A 329 -9.15 -3.71 -12.08
N GLY A 330 -8.36 -4.72 -11.71
CA GLY A 330 -8.77 -5.73 -10.73
C GLY A 330 -8.66 -5.20 -9.30
N HIS A 331 -9.19 -5.90 -8.30
CA HIS A 331 -8.94 -5.54 -6.89
C HIS A 331 -8.72 -6.78 -6.02
N PHE A 332 -7.92 -6.62 -4.95
CA PHE A 332 -7.65 -7.68 -3.98
C PHE A 332 -8.12 -7.25 -2.60
N MET A 333 -8.94 -8.08 -1.96
CA MET A 333 -9.52 -7.79 -0.65
C MET A 333 -9.37 -8.97 0.31
N VAL A 334 -8.93 -8.68 1.53
CA VAL A 334 -9.06 -9.57 2.69
C VAL A 334 -10.19 -9.03 3.55
N PHE A 335 -11.31 -9.73 3.56
CA PHE A 335 -12.57 -9.27 4.13
C PHE A 335 -12.91 -10.05 5.40
N PHE A 336 -13.05 -9.38 6.55
CA PHE A 336 -13.50 -9.97 7.83
C PHE A 336 -12.78 -11.27 8.25
N THR A 337 -11.50 -11.42 7.89
CA THR A 337 -10.81 -12.71 7.96
C THR A 337 -9.87 -12.80 9.16
N ARG A 338 -9.96 -13.89 9.94
CA ARG A 338 -9.09 -14.15 11.11
C ARG A 338 -7.78 -14.84 10.77
N ALA A 339 -7.77 -15.58 9.68
CA ALA A 339 -6.61 -16.36 9.29
C ALA A 339 -5.47 -15.41 8.95
N ALA A 340 -4.25 -15.77 9.35
CA ALA A 340 -3.07 -15.02 8.98
C ALA A 340 -2.86 -15.12 7.47
N GLN A 341 -2.69 -14.00 6.79
CA GLN A 341 -2.38 -13.95 5.37
C GLN A 341 -0.87 -13.83 5.18
N MET A 342 -0.30 -14.62 4.26
CA MET A 342 1.10 -14.49 3.85
C MET A 342 1.11 -14.05 2.40
N ILE A 343 1.39 -12.77 2.16
CA ILE A 343 1.43 -12.16 0.85
C ILE A 343 2.83 -11.60 0.67
N GLU A 344 3.72 -12.44 0.12
CA GLU A 344 5.13 -12.16 0.01
C GLU A 344 5.62 -12.22 -1.44
N GLY A 345 6.14 -11.12 -1.94
CA GLY A 345 6.70 -11.07 -3.29
C GLY A 345 5.67 -11.33 -4.39
N VAL A 346 4.49 -10.74 -4.28
CA VAL A 346 3.46 -10.77 -5.32
C VAL A 346 3.52 -9.48 -6.15
N GLU A 347 3.40 -9.62 -7.47
CA GLU A 347 3.27 -8.50 -8.41
C GLU A 347 1.79 -8.22 -8.64
N PHE A 348 1.37 -7.01 -8.30
CA PHE A 348 0.03 -6.50 -8.52
C PHE A 348 0.06 -5.42 -9.60
N ALA A 349 -0.48 -5.75 -10.77
CA ALA A 349 -0.44 -4.89 -11.96
C ALA A 349 -1.85 -4.53 -12.43
N GLN A 350 -2.09 -3.28 -12.84
CA GLN A 350 -3.41 -2.85 -13.34
C GLN A 350 -4.53 -3.14 -12.33
N MET A 351 -4.27 -2.87 -11.05
CA MET A 351 -5.21 -3.08 -9.94
C MET A 351 -5.75 -1.76 -9.41
N GLY A 352 -6.78 -1.80 -8.58
CA GLY A 352 -7.56 -0.64 -8.15
C GLY A 352 -8.59 -0.20 -9.20
N GLN A 353 -9.67 0.44 -8.77
CA GLN A 353 -10.73 0.94 -9.65
C GLN A 353 -11.09 2.37 -9.26
N GLN A 354 -10.83 3.36 -10.13
CA GLN A 354 -11.14 4.75 -9.80
C GLN A 354 -12.63 4.98 -9.61
N GLY A 355 -12.98 5.84 -8.64
CA GLY A 355 -14.37 6.15 -8.33
C GLY A 355 -15.15 5.05 -7.61
N GLN A 356 -14.52 3.88 -7.36
CA GLN A 356 -15.18 2.74 -6.71
C GLN A 356 -14.62 2.53 -5.31
N LEU A 357 -15.44 2.83 -4.30
CA LEU A 357 -15.08 2.63 -2.89
C LEU A 357 -14.75 1.16 -2.60
N GLY A 358 -13.66 0.92 -1.87
CA GLY A 358 -13.24 -0.42 -1.43
C GLY A 358 -12.66 -1.33 -2.52
N ARG A 359 -12.47 -0.83 -3.75
CA ARG A 359 -11.90 -1.57 -4.89
C ARG A 359 -10.45 -1.13 -5.14
N TYR A 360 -9.57 -1.53 -4.23
CA TYR A 360 -8.17 -1.09 -4.20
C TYR A 360 -7.20 -2.21 -4.60
N ASN A 361 -5.93 -1.85 -4.73
CA ASN A 361 -4.90 -2.81 -5.09
C ASN A 361 -4.78 -3.94 -4.06
N ILE A 362 -4.48 -3.61 -2.80
CA ILE A 362 -4.54 -4.54 -1.65
C ILE A 362 -5.37 -3.88 -0.55
N HIS A 363 -6.47 -4.52 -0.14
CA HIS A 363 -7.38 -3.97 0.87
C HIS A 363 -7.58 -4.96 2.03
N PHE A 364 -7.08 -4.62 3.21
CA PHE A 364 -7.43 -5.32 4.45
C PHE A 364 -8.63 -4.62 5.08
N HIS A 365 -9.80 -5.25 4.97
CA HIS A 365 -11.08 -4.66 5.30
C HIS A 365 -11.71 -5.37 6.51
N LEU A 366 -11.83 -4.65 7.62
CA LEU A 366 -12.49 -5.10 8.85
C LEU A 366 -11.91 -6.42 9.41
N CYS A 367 -10.59 -6.60 9.31
CA CYS A 367 -9.90 -7.81 9.82
C CYS A 367 -9.61 -7.74 11.32
N GLY A 368 -9.78 -6.59 11.96
CA GLY A 368 -9.53 -6.40 13.38
C GLY A 368 -8.07 -6.69 13.76
N ASN A 369 -7.85 -7.06 15.02
CA ASN A 369 -6.51 -7.38 15.56
C ASN A 369 -5.96 -8.73 15.06
N GLN A 370 -6.77 -9.55 14.39
CA GLN A 370 -6.34 -10.85 13.91
C GLN A 370 -5.35 -10.75 12.74
N ALA A 371 -5.36 -9.61 12.05
CA ALA A 371 -4.38 -9.27 11.03
C ALA A 371 -2.95 -9.12 11.57
N GLY A 372 -2.75 -9.03 12.89
CA GLY A 372 -1.42 -8.93 13.49
C GLY A 372 -0.47 -10.10 13.25
N ARG A 373 -1.00 -11.23 12.74
CA ARG A 373 -0.19 -12.38 12.28
C ARG A 373 0.00 -12.41 10.77
N SER A 374 -0.66 -11.51 10.04
CA SER A 374 -0.56 -11.40 8.59
C SER A 374 0.65 -10.55 8.22
N VAL A 375 1.26 -10.89 7.09
CA VAL A 375 2.37 -10.13 6.54
C VAL A 375 2.11 -9.84 5.07
N VAL A 376 2.21 -8.55 4.73
CA VAL A 376 2.20 -8.03 3.36
C VAL A 376 3.59 -7.50 3.10
N ARG A 377 4.44 -8.30 2.45
CA ARG A 377 5.84 -7.89 2.25
C ARG A 377 6.43 -8.12 0.88
N LYS A 378 7.41 -7.31 0.49
CA LYS A 378 8.19 -7.47 -0.75
C LYS A 378 7.33 -7.50 -2.02
N ASN A 379 6.06 -7.13 -1.94
CA ASN A 379 5.14 -7.05 -3.06
C ASN A 379 5.51 -5.84 -3.92
N VAL A 380 5.06 -5.85 -5.17
CA VAL A 380 5.14 -4.68 -6.05
C VAL A 380 3.75 -4.35 -6.55
N MET A 381 3.32 -3.10 -6.38
CA MET A 381 2.12 -2.53 -6.96
C MET A 381 2.56 -1.54 -8.04
N HIS A 382 2.31 -1.86 -9.31
CA HIS A 382 2.64 -0.94 -10.38
C HIS A 382 1.50 -0.73 -11.37
N ASP A 383 1.46 0.46 -11.96
CA ASP A 383 0.34 0.92 -12.80
C ASP A 383 -1.02 0.77 -12.08
N SER A 384 -1.01 1.06 -10.77
CA SER A 384 -2.21 0.99 -9.93
C SER A 384 -3.16 2.12 -10.31
N LYS A 385 -4.41 1.79 -10.62
CA LYS A 385 -5.42 2.77 -11.05
C LYS A 385 -5.99 3.56 -9.89
N GLN A 386 -6.09 2.96 -8.70
CA GLN A 386 -6.52 3.64 -7.48
C GLN A 386 -5.97 2.95 -6.23
N ARG A 387 -5.19 3.71 -5.47
CA ARG A 387 -4.57 3.36 -4.20
C ARG A 387 -3.64 2.15 -4.26
N CYS A 388 -2.92 1.88 -3.17
CA CYS A 388 -2.01 0.75 -3.06
C CYS A 388 -2.43 -0.19 -1.92
N VAL A 389 -1.86 -0.06 -0.73
CA VAL A 389 -2.27 -0.85 0.45
C VAL A 389 -3.20 -0.01 1.31
N VAL A 390 -4.45 -0.46 1.43
CA VAL A 390 -5.46 0.16 2.28
C VAL A 390 -5.74 -0.72 3.48
N VAL A 391 -5.54 -0.16 4.67
CA VAL A 391 -5.79 -0.78 5.96
C VAL A 391 -7.03 -0.13 6.57
N HIS A 392 -8.12 -0.88 6.66
CA HIS A 392 -9.41 -0.38 7.12
C HIS A 392 -9.93 -1.21 8.29
N ALA A 393 -10.16 -0.56 9.44
CA ALA A 393 -10.58 -1.18 10.70
C ALA A 393 -9.78 -2.45 11.06
N THR A 394 -8.48 -2.37 10.77
CA THR A 394 -7.52 -3.46 10.88
C THR A 394 -6.32 -2.98 11.71
N PHE A 395 -5.80 -3.87 12.57
CA PHE A 395 -4.85 -3.49 13.62
C PHE A 395 -3.65 -4.43 13.62
N ASN A 396 -2.50 -3.90 14.02
CA ASN A 396 -1.23 -4.62 14.16
C ASN A 396 -0.71 -5.30 12.87
N LEU A 397 -1.22 -4.96 11.69
CA LEU A 397 -0.76 -5.51 10.41
C LEU A 397 0.68 -5.08 10.12
N THR A 398 1.49 -5.99 9.58
CA THR A 398 2.83 -5.67 9.07
C THR A 398 2.81 -5.50 7.55
N VAL A 399 3.16 -4.30 7.09
CA VAL A 399 3.32 -3.91 5.69
C VAL A 399 4.79 -3.54 5.47
N GLU A 400 5.57 -4.44 4.88
CA GLU A 400 7.04 -4.37 4.90
C GLU A 400 7.69 -4.49 3.52
N GLU A 401 8.66 -3.64 3.18
CA GLU A 401 9.45 -3.76 1.94
C GLU A 401 8.62 -3.82 0.65
N ASN A 402 7.41 -3.26 0.65
CA ASN A 402 6.60 -3.21 -0.57
C ASN A 402 7.05 -2.05 -1.46
N VAL A 403 6.94 -2.27 -2.77
CA VAL A 403 7.25 -1.29 -3.82
C VAL A 403 5.93 -0.81 -4.42
N ALA A 404 5.75 0.50 -4.54
CA ALA A 404 4.73 1.10 -5.38
C ALA A 404 5.40 1.92 -6.48
N PHE A 405 5.00 1.74 -7.74
CA PHE A 405 5.60 2.42 -8.89
C PHE A 405 4.53 2.86 -9.89
N ASN A 406 4.48 4.14 -10.27
CA ASN A 406 3.44 4.69 -11.15
C ASN A 406 2.03 4.35 -10.66
N THR A 407 1.63 4.93 -9.54
CA THR A 407 0.34 4.66 -8.89
C THR A 407 -0.53 5.91 -8.86
N ARG A 408 -1.85 5.73 -8.75
CA ARG A 408 -2.81 6.83 -8.68
C ARG A 408 -3.61 6.84 -7.37
N GLY A 409 -3.94 8.03 -6.88
CA GLY A 409 -4.59 8.23 -5.58
C GLY A 409 -3.66 7.98 -4.40
N HIS A 410 -4.19 8.00 -3.18
CA HIS A 410 -3.41 7.74 -1.97
C HIS A 410 -2.82 6.32 -1.97
N CYS A 411 -1.54 6.13 -1.71
CA CYS A 411 -0.91 4.82 -1.94
C CYS A 411 -0.99 3.89 -0.72
N PHE A 412 -0.15 4.11 0.30
CA PHE A 412 -0.15 3.35 1.55
C PHE A 412 -0.96 4.10 2.60
N MET A 413 -2.00 3.47 3.14
CA MET A 413 -2.92 4.22 4.00
C MET A 413 -3.63 3.41 5.07
N VAL A 414 -4.01 4.14 6.11
CA VAL A 414 -5.05 3.78 7.10
C VAL A 414 -6.28 4.65 6.83
N GLU A 415 -7.48 4.06 6.73
CA GLU A 415 -8.60 4.70 6.01
C GLU A 415 -9.46 5.67 6.84
N GLU A 416 -9.77 5.34 8.10
CA GLU A 416 -10.86 6.02 8.84
C GLU A 416 -10.48 6.55 10.22
N GLY A 417 -9.20 6.45 10.60
CA GLY A 417 -8.68 7.01 11.85
C GLY A 417 -8.83 6.08 13.05
N GLY A 418 -9.43 4.90 12.88
CA GLY A 418 -9.59 3.90 13.95
C GLY A 418 -8.42 2.92 14.05
N GLU A 419 -7.62 2.78 12.99
CA GLU A 419 -6.61 1.74 12.81
C GLU A 419 -5.33 2.05 13.59
N GLN A 420 -4.86 1.09 14.40
CA GLN A 420 -3.74 1.28 15.33
C GLN A 420 -2.76 0.10 15.33
N GLY A 421 -1.52 0.40 15.71
CA GLY A 421 -0.43 -0.57 15.87
C GLY A 421 0.09 -1.19 14.58
N ASN A 422 -0.45 -0.79 13.42
CA ASN A 422 0.04 -1.25 12.13
C ASN A 422 1.46 -0.73 11.89
N SER A 423 2.28 -1.53 11.22
CA SER A 423 3.69 -1.22 10.97
C SER A 423 3.98 -1.19 9.48
N PHE A 424 4.31 -0.01 8.99
CA PHE A 424 4.79 0.27 7.64
C PHE A 424 6.31 0.39 7.71
N ILE A 425 7.01 -0.62 7.22
CA ILE A 425 8.47 -0.75 7.38
C ILE A 425 9.12 -0.83 6.00
N ARG A 426 10.05 0.07 5.68
CA ARG A 426 10.82 0.04 4.43
C ARG A 426 9.97 -0.07 3.16
N ASN A 427 8.75 0.46 3.14
CA ASN A 427 7.99 0.56 1.90
C ASN A 427 8.51 1.74 1.08
N VAL A 428 8.50 1.60 -0.24
CA VAL A 428 8.91 2.67 -1.16
C VAL A 428 7.80 2.94 -2.16
N GLY A 429 7.41 4.21 -2.29
CA GLY A 429 6.53 4.67 -3.36
C GLY A 429 7.29 5.57 -4.31
N ILE A 430 7.20 5.26 -5.60
CA ILE A 430 7.83 5.98 -6.70
C ILE A 430 6.74 6.44 -7.66
N TRP A 431 6.67 7.74 -7.89
CA TRP A 431 5.69 8.35 -8.81
C TRP A 431 4.23 8.07 -8.43
N THR A 432 3.76 8.74 -7.37
CA THR A 432 2.35 8.70 -6.90
C THR A 432 1.59 9.88 -7.48
N ARG A 433 0.49 9.62 -8.18
CA ARG A 433 -0.14 10.56 -9.12
C ARG A 433 -1.61 10.81 -8.77
N PRO A 434 -2.21 11.94 -9.17
CA PRO A 434 -3.63 12.19 -8.98
C PRO A 434 -4.49 11.12 -9.64
N ALA A 435 -5.54 10.71 -8.93
CA ALA A 435 -6.67 10.04 -9.56
C ALA A 435 -7.41 11.02 -10.49
N VAL A 436 -7.98 10.50 -11.57
CA VAL A 436 -8.80 11.29 -12.51
C VAL A 436 -10.26 11.31 -12.07
N VAL A 437 -10.73 10.19 -11.51
CA VAL A 437 -12.08 10.03 -10.98
C VAL A 437 -11.98 9.74 -9.49
N LYS A 438 -12.57 10.61 -8.68
CA LYS A 438 -12.63 10.44 -7.23
C LYS A 438 -13.73 9.49 -6.80
N ILE A 439 -13.51 8.84 -5.66
CA ILE A 439 -14.49 7.99 -4.99
C ILE A 439 -15.72 8.80 -4.56
N SER A 440 -15.50 9.99 -4.00
CA SER A 440 -16.54 10.96 -3.68
C SER A 440 -15.97 12.38 -3.70
N PRO A 441 -16.81 13.44 -3.65
CA PRO A 441 -16.34 14.83 -3.58
C PRO A 441 -15.45 15.13 -2.37
N GLU A 442 -15.65 14.41 -1.26
CA GLU A 442 -14.95 14.61 0.02
C GLU A 442 -13.59 13.91 0.11
N GLU A 443 -13.34 12.91 -0.75
CA GLU A 443 -12.05 12.24 -0.84
C GLU A 443 -11.06 13.11 -1.62
N THR A 444 -9.76 12.93 -1.34
CA THR A 444 -8.66 13.74 -1.88
C THR A 444 -7.69 12.93 -2.73
N ASP A 445 -8.15 11.85 -3.38
CA ASP A 445 -7.29 11.04 -4.27
C ASP A 445 -6.76 11.85 -5.49
N ASP A 446 -7.29 13.04 -5.77
CA ASP A 446 -6.76 14.03 -6.74
C ASP A 446 -5.61 14.89 -6.17
N GLU A 447 -5.42 14.91 -4.85
CA GLU A 447 -4.26 15.44 -4.11
C GLU A 447 -3.53 14.27 -3.41
N PRO A 448 -2.85 13.40 -4.16
CA PRO A 448 -2.42 12.11 -3.67
C PRO A 448 -1.32 12.22 -2.61
N SER A 449 -1.27 11.22 -1.74
CA SER A 449 -0.10 11.01 -0.90
C SER A 449 0.45 9.60 -0.99
N THR A 450 1.78 9.47 -0.96
CA THR A 450 2.40 8.15 -0.92
C THR A 450 2.05 7.44 0.39
N PHE A 451 2.09 8.16 1.51
CA PHE A 451 1.65 7.68 2.81
C PHE A 451 0.55 8.59 3.36
N TRP A 452 -0.68 8.09 3.42
CA TRP A 452 -1.83 8.80 4.00
C TRP A 452 -2.19 8.22 5.37
N ILE A 453 -2.06 9.04 6.40
CA ILE A 453 -1.99 8.60 7.79
C ILE A 453 -3.11 9.28 8.57
N SER A 454 -4.28 8.64 8.59
CA SER A 454 -5.46 9.11 9.33
C SER A 454 -5.40 8.84 10.85
N ASN A 455 -4.46 7.99 11.29
CA ASN A 455 -4.16 7.76 12.71
C ASN A 455 -2.66 7.64 12.96
N ALA A 456 -2.12 8.49 13.83
CA ALA A 456 -0.69 8.54 14.14
C ALA A 456 -0.20 7.39 15.05
N ASN A 457 -1.09 6.63 15.68
CA ASN A 457 -0.75 5.46 16.50
C ASN A 457 -0.41 4.24 15.62
N ASN A 458 0.50 4.41 14.67
CA ASN A 458 1.02 3.39 13.78
C ASN A 458 2.52 3.63 13.59
N ASN A 459 3.26 2.60 13.20
CA ASN A 459 4.71 2.68 13.03
C ASN A 459 5.06 2.88 11.56
N TYR A 460 5.88 3.88 11.26
CA TYR A 460 6.44 4.19 9.95
C TYR A 460 7.97 4.23 10.08
N ILE A 461 8.65 3.19 9.60
CA ILE A 461 10.09 3.02 9.81
C ILE A 461 10.80 2.81 8.47
N GLY A 462 11.71 3.70 8.09
CA GLY A 462 12.57 3.50 6.92
C GLY A 462 11.83 3.58 5.57
N ASN A 463 10.62 4.15 5.53
CA ASN A 463 9.85 4.25 4.29
C ASN A 463 10.37 5.38 3.39
N VAL A 464 10.14 5.28 2.09
CA VAL A 464 10.57 6.27 1.10
C VAL A 464 9.39 6.72 0.25
N ALA A 465 9.13 8.02 0.20
CA ALA A 465 8.21 8.64 -0.75
C ALA A 465 9.03 9.46 -1.75
N ALA A 466 9.16 8.95 -2.98
CA ALA A 466 9.98 9.56 -4.02
C ALA A 466 9.11 9.88 -5.23
N GLY A 467 8.75 11.15 -5.43
CA GLY A 467 7.88 11.50 -6.56
C GLY A 467 6.39 11.45 -6.25
N SER A 468 5.93 11.89 -5.07
CA SER A 468 4.49 12.11 -4.87
C SER A 468 4.08 13.46 -5.48
N GLU A 469 3.18 13.46 -6.45
CA GLU A 469 2.78 14.68 -7.15
C GLU A 469 2.08 15.70 -6.24
N ASP A 470 1.52 15.29 -5.09
CA ASP A 470 1.14 16.22 -4.01
C ASP A 470 1.97 16.00 -2.73
N THR A 471 1.71 14.98 -1.90
CA THR A 471 2.37 14.86 -0.59
C THR A 471 3.10 13.52 -0.38
N GLY A 472 4.32 13.53 0.16
CA GLY A 472 5.03 12.30 0.53
C GLY A 472 4.36 11.60 1.72
N PHE A 473 4.37 12.25 2.89
CA PHE A 473 3.71 11.79 4.11
C PHE A 473 2.64 12.79 4.56
N TRP A 474 1.38 12.37 4.55
CA TRP A 474 0.27 13.21 5.01
C TRP A 474 -0.34 12.63 6.29
N LEU A 475 -0.17 13.33 7.41
CA LEU A 475 -0.92 13.10 8.64
C LEU A 475 -2.27 13.82 8.59
N GLU A 476 -3.37 13.08 8.43
CA GLU A 476 -4.73 13.63 8.44
C GLU A 476 -5.50 13.19 9.68
N LEU A 477 -5.22 13.87 10.79
CA LEU A 477 -5.58 13.44 12.14
C LEU A 477 -6.81 14.20 12.61
N ARG A 478 -7.97 13.77 12.09
CA ARG A 478 -9.27 14.35 12.44
C ARG A 478 -9.63 14.08 13.91
N ASP A 479 -10.52 14.90 14.48
CA ASP A 479 -10.98 14.78 15.88
C ASP A 479 -11.85 13.53 16.16
N GLY A 480 -12.10 12.70 15.15
CA GLY A 480 -12.88 11.48 15.29
C GLY A 480 -12.71 10.53 14.11
N VAL A 481 -13.15 9.29 14.34
CA VAL A 481 -13.22 8.29 13.26
C VAL A 481 -14.31 8.69 12.26
N ARG A 482 -14.17 8.28 11.01
CA ARG A 482 -15.16 8.58 9.95
C ARG A 482 -15.71 7.30 9.33
N GLY A 483 -16.68 7.46 8.44
CA GLY A 483 -17.22 6.37 7.61
C GLY A 483 -17.74 5.17 8.41
N LEU A 484 -17.45 3.96 7.95
CA LEU A 484 -17.97 2.72 8.53
C LEU A 484 -17.52 2.53 9.99
N SER A 485 -16.34 3.02 10.36
CA SER A 485 -15.78 2.95 11.72
C SER A 485 -16.65 3.63 12.77
N LEU A 486 -17.47 4.63 12.40
CA LEU A 486 -18.42 5.31 13.32
C LEU A 486 -19.48 4.36 13.88
N GLN A 487 -19.87 3.36 13.10
CA GLN A 487 -20.94 2.42 13.45
C GLN A 487 -20.49 1.37 14.46
N TRP A 488 -19.18 1.28 14.72
CA TRP A 488 -18.60 0.27 15.59
C TRP A 488 -18.24 0.88 16.95
N PRO A 489 -19.03 0.63 18.01
CA PRO A 489 -18.89 1.35 19.28
C PRO A 489 -17.52 1.20 19.94
N LEU A 490 -16.76 0.15 19.62
CA LEU A 490 -15.40 -0.03 20.11
C LEU A 490 -14.39 0.77 19.30
N ILE A 491 -14.51 0.85 17.96
CA ILE A 491 -13.63 1.69 17.12
C ILE A 491 -13.98 3.17 17.30
N ASN A 492 -15.26 3.53 17.33
CA ASN A 492 -15.72 4.89 17.58
C ASN A 492 -15.43 5.36 19.02
N LYS A 493 -14.99 4.49 19.92
CA LYS A 493 -14.43 4.88 21.24
C LYS A 493 -12.90 4.95 21.23
N LEU A 494 -12.25 4.44 20.19
CA LEU A 494 -10.81 4.59 19.92
C LEU A 494 -10.46 5.93 19.26
N ILE A 495 -11.43 6.86 19.24
CA ILE A 495 -11.38 8.22 18.70
C ILE A 495 -9.95 8.76 18.69
N PRO A 496 -9.42 9.20 17.54
CA PRO A 496 -8.23 10.03 17.47
C PRO A 496 -8.48 11.40 18.13
N LEU A 497 -8.74 11.44 19.44
CA LEU A 497 -8.57 12.67 20.21
C LEU A 497 -7.09 13.03 20.08
N SER A 498 -6.80 14.32 19.96
CA SER A 498 -5.52 14.96 19.59
C SER A 498 -4.29 14.62 20.47
N TYR A 499 -4.33 13.51 21.21
CA TYR A 499 -3.41 13.03 22.23
C TYR A 499 -2.97 11.56 22.04
N HIS A 500 -3.29 10.90 20.93
CA HIS A 500 -2.74 9.56 20.67
C HIS A 500 -1.23 9.63 20.56
N ARG A 501 -0.54 8.74 21.28
CA ARG A 501 0.90 8.59 21.15
C ARG A 501 1.19 8.25 19.70
N VAL A 502 2.00 9.08 19.04
CA VAL A 502 2.57 8.74 17.75
C VAL A 502 3.30 7.41 17.93
N GLY A 503 3.09 6.47 17.02
CA GLY A 503 3.91 5.27 16.96
C GLY A 503 5.36 5.63 16.62
N THR A 504 6.14 4.67 16.17
CA THR A 504 7.51 4.98 15.72
C THR A 504 7.46 5.67 14.37
N PHE A 505 7.96 6.91 14.24
CA PHE A 505 8.20 7.56 12.94
C PHE A 505 9.70 7.81 12.78
N LYS A 506 10.43 6.91 12.12
CA LYS A 506 11.91 6.92 12.12
C LYS A 506 12.49 6.57 10.76
N GLY A 507 13.47 7.37 10.30
CA GLY A 507 14.25 7.06 9.09
C GLY A 507 13.43 7.11 7.79
N ASN A 508 12.24 7.72 7.83
CA ASN A 508 11.45 7.92 6.63
C ASN A 508 12.05 9.06 5.80
N VAL A 509 11.99 8.93 4.48
CA VAL A 509 12.53 9.90 3.53
C VAL A 509 11.45 10.32 2.56
N ALA A 510 11.31 11.62 2.31
CA ALA A 510 10.48 12.16 1.24
C ALA A 510 11.30 13.11 0.38
N HIS A 511 11.27 12.93 -0.94
CA HIS A 511 11.89 13.83 -1.91
C HIS A 511 11.12 13.82 -3.23
N SER A 512 11.45 14.75 -4.11
CA SER A 512 10.81 14.90 -5.44
C SER A 512 9.28 14.97 -5.35
N SER A 513 8.75 15.41 -4.20
CA SER A 513 7.32 15.44 -3.91
C SER A 513 6.85 16.89 -3.78
N GLY A 514 5.59 17.18 -4.11
CA GLY A 514 5.03 18.53 -3.97
C GLY A 514 5.23 19.10 -2.56
N ASN A 515 4.93 18.27 -1.55
CA ASN A 515 5.22 18.44 -0.14
C ASN A 515 5.90 17.17 0.38
N GLY A 516 7.00 17.30 1.13
CA GLY A 516 7.58 16.13 1.80
C GLY A 516 6.69 15.59 2.92
N PHE A 517 6.06 16.51 3.66
CA PHE A 517 5.23 16.21 4.82
C PHE A 517 4.09 17.24 4.97
N ARG A 518 2.86 16.78 5.25
CA ARG A 518 1.65 17.61 5.48
C ARG A 518 0.92 17.14 6.74
N ASN A 519 0.33 18.06 7.51
CA ASN A 519 -0.52 17.75 8.66
C ASN A 519 -1.88 18.49 8.61
N TYR A 520 -2.97 17.82 9.01
CA TYR A 520 -4.35 18.35 9.05
C TYR A 520 -5.15 17.71 10.20
N PRO A 521 -6.17 18.38 10.81
CA PRO A 521 -6.44 19.82 10.76
C PRO A 521 -5.37 20.55 11.57
N GLY A 522 -4.94 21.73 11.13
CA GLY A 522 -3.80 22.42 11.73
C GLY A 522 -3.96 22.62 13.24
N GLY A 523 -3.27 21.82 14.05
CA GLY A 523 -3.26 21.97 15.51
C GLY A 523 -2.83 20.72 16.27
N SER A 524 -1.87 20.89 17.18
CA SER A 524 -1.61 20.07 18.38
C SER A 524 -0.75 18.80 18.36
N ILE A 525 -0.23 18.28 17.22
CA ILE A 525 0.86 17.28 17.34
C ILE A 525 2.21 17.99 17.37
N ARG A 526 2.82 18.02 18.57
CA ARG A 526 4.27 18.20 18.71
C ARG A 526 4.97 16.94 18.19
N VAL A 527 5.09 16.79 16.88
CA VAL A 527 5.98 15.79 16.29
C VAL A 527 7.40 16.31 16.38
N ILE A 528 8.33 15.43 16.70
CA ILE A 528 9.76 15.68 16.80
C ILE A 528 10.39 15.16 15.50
N MET A 529 10.74 16.03 14.56
CA MET A 529 11.45 15.64 13.33
C MET A 529 12.73 16.45 13.23
N ARG A 530 13.84 15.84 12.77
CA ARG A 530 15.03 16.57 12.35
C ARG A 530 14.93 16.78 10.82
N PRO A 531 14.55 17.97 10.34
CA PRO A 531 14.46 18.21 8.91
C PRO A 531 15.86 18.37 8.31
N HIS A 532 16.07 17.69 7.19
CA HIS A 532 17.16 17.90 6.26
C HIS A 532 16.52 18.40 4.96
N TRP A 533 16.80 19.65 4.59
CA TRP A 533 16.04 20.39 3.56
C TRP A 533 16.47 20.04 2.13
N MET A 534 15.49 19.85 1.25
CA MET A 534 15.56 20.26 -0.15
C MET A 534 14.68 21.49 -0.38
N ARG A 535 14.99 22.28 -1.41
CA ARG A 535 14.20 23.45 -1.82
C ARG A 535 12.81 23.04 -2.32
N THR A 536 11.82 22.99 -1.44
CA THR A 536 10.38 23.05 -1.78
C THR A 536 9.73 24.23 -1.06
N ARG A 537 8.61 24.73 -1.59
CA ARG A 537 7.94 25.92 -1.06
C ARG A 537 7.43 25.67 0.37
N THR A 538 7.85 26.53 1.29
CA THR A 538 7.29 26.80 2.63
C THR A 538 7.95 26.08 3.82
N ILE A 539 8.15 26.89 4.88
CA ILE A 539 9.02 26.74 6.06
C ILE A 539 8.27 26.05 7.23
N GLY A 540 9.00 25.24 7.99
CA GLY A 540 8.59 24.71 9.29
C GLY A 540 9.76 24.01 10.00
N ILE A 541 10.28 24.63 11.06
CA ILE A 541 11.40 24.15 11.90
C ILE A 541 10.87 23.18 12.95
N ILE A 542 11.55 22.04 13.18
CA ILE A 542 11.30 21.16 14.32
C ILE A 542 12.63 20.53 14.82
N LEU A 543 12.75 20.37 16.13
CA LEU A 543 13.73 19.59 16.91
C LEU A 543 12.97 18.97 18.08
N CYS A 544 13.47 17.86 18.63
CA CYS A 544 13.25 17.45 20.03
C CYS A 544 14.07 16.18 20.35
N GLY A 545 14.23 15.91 21.65
CA GLY A 545 14.85 14.72 22.23
C GLY A 545 13.90 14.01 23.18
#